data_AF-A0AAD3HJ33-F1
#
_entry.id   AF-A0AAD3HJ33-F1
#
_cell.length_a   1.000
_cell.length_b   1.000
_cell.length_c   1.000
_cell.angle_alpha   90.00
_cell.angle_beta   90.00
_cell.angle_gamma   90.00
#
_symmetry.space_group_name_H-M   'P 1'
#
loop_
_entity.id
_entity.type
_entity.pdbx_description
1 polymer ?
#
loop_
_entity_poly.entity_id
_entity_poly.type
_entity_poly.pdbx_seq_one_letter_code
_entity_poly.pdbx_strand_id
1 'polypeptide(L)'
;MCSSVDHACDVVTTLSGAPHFAARTLEIVGSAARHVRRNPELGYVLGMSLLLPILRWLLDVLLYKPIARRILLGSGSSHSQQEAHGQQQNERKEQQERQQQRGKGRPAQQQEEAEEQRHRSRKPEQQQEGQHRELQQQQQQEQEQRRQEASGTSLRRLKAERVTKMCESFWKLTAYGSMLALELSITLPEPWFWRPGDYWVGWPQLPELPLMRLLFLAQLSYYVSTTFTLALWEVPRSDYWVMQTHHCCTVVLIAYNYISGYQRWGCLIMMLHDINDVIMELAKCLNYAELHTAANTTFGLFVGAWAGLRLYAFPAVLIKSTLYDSVRVLGYTPPHHGLLNGLLCVLCCFHVYWFGLILRVAWMA
;
A
#
# COMPACT_ATOMS: atom_id res chain seq x y z
N MET A 1 28.52 -30.78 47.90
CA MET A 1 29.28 -29.84 47.06
C MET A 1 29.83 -30.60 45.86
N CYS A 2 29.86 -29.97 44.68
CA CYS A 2 30.24 -30.50 43.37
C CYS A 2 29.16 -31.27 42.57
N SER A 3 28.24 -30.51 41.97
CA SER A 3 27.62 -30.82 40.68
C SER A 3 27.29 -29.50 40.01
N SER A 4 28.30 -28.84 39.45
CA SER A 4 28.14 -27.58 38.72
C SER A 4 29.43 -27.24 37.94
N VAL A 5 29.81 -28.06 36.96
CA VAL A 5 30.87 -27.68 35.99
C VAL A 5 30.57 -28.13 34.55
N ASP A 6 29.66 -29.08 34.31
CA ASP A 6 29.49 -29.65 32.96
C ASP A 6 28.56 -28.88 32.00
N HIS A 7 27.96 -27.75 32.40
CA HIS A 7 27.13 -26.92 31.50
C HIS A 7 27.86 -25.74 30.85
N ALA A 8 29.15 -25.53 31.12
CA ALA A 8 29.90 -24.42 30.55
C ALA A 8 30.67 -24.76 29.25
N CYS A 9 30.83 -26.03 28.89
CA CYS A 9 31.56 -26.41 27.67
C CYS A 9 30.70 -26.37 26.40
N ASP A 10 29.38 -26.54 26.47
CA ASP A 10 28.51 -26.57 25.28
C ASP A 10 28.20 -25.18 24.70
N VAL A 11 28.47 -24.10 25.45
CA VAL A 11 28.33 -22.71 24.96
C VAL A 11 29.60 -22.22 24.24
N VAL A 12 30.76 -22.82 24.54
CA VAL A 12 32.04 -22.46 23.89
C VAL A 12 32.19 -23.15 22.53
N THR A 13 31.58 -24.32 22.33
CA THR A 13 31.57 -25.01 21.02
C THR A 13 30.63 -24.37 20.00
N THR A 14 29.65 -23.57 20.43
CA THR A 14 28.77 -22.79 19.53
C THR A 14 29.44 -21.51 19.01
N LEU A 15 30.53 -21.05 19.65
CA LEU A 15 31.31 -19.89 19.19
C LEU A 15 32.48 -20.27 18.25
N SER A 16 32.81 -21.55 18.13
CA SER A 16 33.82 -22.06 17.16
C SER A 16 33.35 -22.03 15.70
N GLY A 17 32.04 -21.89 15.44
CA GLY A 17 31.47 -21.75 14.09
C GLY A 17 31.41 -20.30 13.59
N ALA A 18 31.53 -19.33 14.49
CA ALA A 18 31.50 -17.90 14.17
C ALA A 18 32.63 -17.43 13.23
N PRO A 19 33.90 -17.86 13.36
CA PRO A 19 34.96 -17.41 12.46
C PRO A 19 34.80 -17.96 11.04
N HIS A 20 34.28 -19.18 10.87
CA HIS A 20 34.00 -19.74 9.55
C HIS A 20 32.80 -19.09 8.85
N PHE A 21 31.75 -18.75 9.60
CA PHE A 21 30.60 -18.01 9.08
C PHE A 21 30.99 -16.56 8.72
N ALA A 22 31.75 -15.89 9.58
CA ALA A 22 32.26 -14.55 9.31
C ALA A 22 33.21 -14.52 8.11
N ALA A 23 34.12 -15.50 7.98
CA ALA A 23 35.02 -15.62 6.83
C ALA A 23 34.26 -15.88 5.52
N ARG A 24 33.28 -16.80 5.50
CA ARG A 24 32.41 -17.02 4.33
C ARG A 24 31.60 -15.77 3.98
N THR A 25 31.09 -15.06 4.99
CA THR A 25 30.34 -13.82 4.78
C THR A 25 31.24 -12.75 4.18
N LEU A 26 32.48 -12.60 4.65
CA LEU A 26 33.47 -11.67 4.11
C LEU A 26 33.93 -12.06 2.70
N GLU A 27 34.04 -13.36 2.37
CA GLU A 27 34.32 -13.82 1.02
C GLU A 27 33.17 -13.54 0.05
N ILE A 28 31.92 -13.76 0.48
CA ILE A 28 30.72 -13.46 -0.30
C ILE A 28 30.60 -11.95 -0.52
N VAL A 29 30.74 -11.16 0.55
CA VAL A 29 30.73 -9.68 0.48
C VAL A 29 31.88 -9.18 -0.38
N GLY A 30 33.09 -9.76 -0.25
CA GLY A 30 34.25 -9.41 -1.06
C GLY A 30 34.07 -9.79 -2.53
N SER A 31 33.44 -10.94 -2.82
CA SER A 31 33.10 -11.38 -4.17
C SER A 31 32.04 -10.47 -4.81
N ALA A 32 30.97 -10.16 -4.07
CA ALA A 32 29.93 -9.24 -4.48
C ALA A 32 30.50 -7.83 -4.71
N ALA A 33 31.36 -7.34 -3.81
CA ALA A 33 32.03 -6.04 -3.95
C ALA A 33 32.96 -5.99 -5.18
N ARG A 34 33.68 -7.08 -5.48
CA ARG A 34 34.48 -7.19 -6.71
C ARG A 34 33.60 -7.23 -7.96
N HIS A 35 32.44 -7.89 -7.90
CA HIS A 35 31.51 -8.00 -9.02
C HIS A 35 30.80 -6.66 -9.32
N VAL A 36 30.40 -5.93 -8.27
CA VAL A 36 29.87 -4.57 -8.36
C VAL A 36 30.93 -3.59 -8.86
N ARG A 37 32.19 -3.73 -8.42
CA ARG A 37 33.29 -2.88 -8.92
C ARG A 37 33.58 -3.07 -10.42
N ARG A 38 33.32 -4.26 -10.96
CA ARG A 38 33.43 -4.53 -12.41
C ARG A 38 32.23 -4.05 -13.21
N ASN A 39 31.07 -3.85 -12.58
CA ASN A 39 29.82 -3.46 -13.22
C ASN A 39 29.23 -2.22 -12.53
N PRO A 40 29.63 -1.00 -12.93
CA PRO A 40 29.18 0.23 -12.27
C PRO A 40 27.64 0.36 -12.27
N GLU A 41 26.96 -0.10 -13.32
CA GLU A 41 25.49 -0.15 -13.40
C GLU A 41 24.85 -0.91 -12.23
N LEU A 42 25.41 -2.07 -11.88
CA LEU A 42 24.89 -2.88 -10.77
C LEU A 42 25.06 -2.14 -9.44
N GLY A 43 26.18 -1.42 -9.28
CA GLY A 43 26.41 -0.55 -8.13
C GLY A 43 25.39 0.57 -8.02
N TYR A 44 25.06 1.23 -9.13
CA TYR A 44 24.02 2.26 -9.16
C TYR A 44 22.65 1.69 -8.82
N VAL A 45 22.29 0.53 -9.39
CA VAL A 45 20.98 -0.10 -9.14
C VAL A 45 20.82 -0.47 -7.67
N LEU A 46 21.81 -1.13 -7.08
CA LEU A 46 21.76 -1.51 -5.66
C LEU A 46 21.79 -0.29 -4.75
N GLY A 47 22.62 0.70 -5.05
CA GLY A 47 22.69 1.96 -4.31
C GLY A 47 21.36 2.70 -4.31
N MET A 48 20.77 2.91 -5.49
CA MET A 48 19.45 3.57 -5.61
C MET A 48 18.34 2.75 -4.95
N SER A 49 18.35 1.42 -5.09
CA SER A 49 17.37 0.53 -4.44
C SER A 49 17.35 0.68 -2.93
N LEU A 50 18.51 0.89 -2.31
CA LEU A 50 18.67 1.10 -0.86
C LEU A 50 18.33 2.54 -0.43
N LEU A 51 18.48 3.52 -1.32
CA LEU A 51 18.12 4.92 -1.05
C LEU A 51 16.61 5.17 -1.14
N LEU A 52 15.88 4.40 -1.95
CA LEU A 52 14.43 4.57 -2.15
C LEU A 52 13.60 4.50 -0.85
N PRO A 53 13.83 3.54 0.09
CA PRO A 53 13.14 3.54 1.38
C PRO A 53 13.41 4.79 2.22
N ILE A 54 14.63 5.33 2.16
CA ILE A 54 15.00 6.56 2.88
C ILE A 54 14.27 7.75 2.26
N LEU A 55 14.27 7.86 0.93
CA LEU A 55 13.54 8.89 0.21
C LEU A 55 12.03 8.82 0.50
N ARG A 56 11.44 7.62 0.49
CA ARG A 56 10.05 7.39 0.87
C ARG A 56 9.76 7.88 2.28
N TRP A 57 10.61 7.53 3.24
CA TRP A 57 10.45 7.96 4.63
C TRP A 57 10.52 9.49 4.75
N LEU A 58 11.47 10.13 4.07
CA LEU A 58 11.59 11.59 4.05
C LEU A 58 10.34 12.26 3.48
N LEU A 59 9.85 11.82 2.31
CA LEU A 59 8.64 12.38 1.72
C LEU A 59 7.39 12.11 2.58
N ASP A 60 7.32 10.94 3.22
CA ASP A 60 6.20 10.59 4.10
C ASP A 60 6.13 11.51 5.32
N VAL A 61 7.27 11.82 5.94
CA VAL A 61 7.36 12.72 7.10
C VAL A 61 7.15 14.18 6.70
N LEU A 62 7.83 14.63 5.64
CA LEU A 62 7.88 16.05 5.28
C LEU A 62 6.68 16.53 4.48
N LEU A 63 6.08 15.65 3.66
CA LEU A 63 5.08 16.05 2.67
C LEU A 63 3.77 15.25 2.80
N TYR A 64 3.82 13.93 2.73
CA TYR A 64 2.60 13.12 2.59
C TYR A 64 1.74 13.12 3.86
N LYS A 65 2.30 12.83 5.04
CA LYS A 65 1.52 12.85 6.30
C LYS A 65 0.89 14.21 6.59
N PRO A 66 1.60 15.35 6.48
CA PRO A 66 1.00 16.66 6.64
C PRO A 66 -0.18 16.90 5.69
N ILE A 67 -0.03 16.58 4.40
CA ILE A 67 -1.06 16.78 3.38
C ILE A 67 -2.26 15.85 3.64
N ALA A 68 -2.02 14.56 3.86
CA ALA A 68 -3.08 13.58 4.11
C ALA A 68 -3.89 13.93 5.35
N ARG A 69 -3.23 14.37 6.45
CA ARG A 69 -3.93 14.82 7.65
C ARG A 69 -4.77 16.07 7.39
N ARG A 70 -4.28 17.03 6.60
CA ARG A 70 -5.06 18.23 6.24
C ARG A 70 -6.31 17.88 5.43
N ILE A 71 -6.19 17.02 4.43
CA ILE A 71 -7.32 16.62 3.58
C ILE A 71 -8.35 15.81 4.39
N LEU A 72 -7.89 14.83 5.18
CA LEU A 72 -8.78 13.90 5.88
C LEU A 72 -9.36 14.47 7.18
N LEU A 73 -8.61 15.31 7.92
CA LEU A 73 -9.06 15.86 9.20
C LEU A 73 -9.61 17.29 9.06
N GLY A 74 -9.20 18.04 8.03
CA GLY A 74 -9.76 19.36 7.73
C GLY A 74 -11.24 19.28 7.33
N SER A 75 -11.59 18.28 6.52
CA SER A 75 -12.98 18.00 6.10
C SER A 75 -13.87 17.49 7.24
N GLY A 76 -13.29 16.92 8.29
CA GLY A 76 -14.02 16.35 9.43
C GLY A 76 -14.55 17.38 10.43
N SER A 77 -14.04 18.62 10.42
CA SER A 77 -14.43 19.65 11.40
C SER A 77 -15.93 20.00 11.33
N SER A 78 -16.52 19.98 10.13
CA SER A 78 -17.94 20.29 9.90
C SER A 78 -18.87 19.19 10.43
N HIS A 79 -18.50 17.92 10.24
CA HIS A 79 -19.34 16.78 10.63
C HIS A 79 -19.24 16.46 12.13
N SER A 80 -18.05 16.62 12.73
CA SER A 80 -17.88 16.45 14.18
C SER A 80 -18.56 17.56 15.00
N GLN A 81 -18.67 18.78 14.44
CA GLN A 81 -19.44 19.86 15.08
C GLN A 81 -20.94 19.55 15.05
N GLN A 82 -21.45 18.95 13.96
CA GLN A 82 -22.86 18.53 13.87
C GLN A 82 -23.19 17.35 14.80
N GLU A 83 -22.32 16.34 14.90
CA GLU A 83 -22.53 15.20 15.80
C GLU A 83 -22.43 15.59 17.29
N ALA A 84 -21.46 16.43 17.64
CA ALA A 84 -21.35 16.98 19.00
C ALA A 84 -22.58 17.82 19.37
N HIS A 85 -23.11 18.59 18.40
CA HIS A 85 -24.33 19.37 18.62
C HIS A 85 -25.57 18.49 18.79
N GLY A 86 -25.65 17.35 18.09
CA GLY A 86 -26.72 16.36 18.21
C GLY A 86 -26.71 15.61 19.55
N GLN A 87 -25.54 15.18 20.03
CA GLN A 87 -25.40 14.55 21.34
C GLN A 87 -25.74 15.52 22.49
N GLN A 88 -25.30 16.77 22.39
CA GLN A 88 -25.59 17.79 23.39
C GLN A 88 -27.09 18.18 23.43
N GLN A 89 -27.82 18.04 22.32
CA GLN A 89 -29.28 18.20 22.28
C GLN A 89 -30.02 17.01 22.91
N ASN A 90 -29.55 15.78 22.72
CA ASN A 90 -30.15 14.60 23.32
C ASN A 90 -29.93 14.55 24.85
N GLU A 91 -28.75 14.90 25.34
CA GLU A 91 -28.49 14.99 26.78
C GLU A 91 -29.35 16.06 27.47
N ARG A 92 -29.59 17.20 26.79
CA ARG A 92 -30.51 18.24 27.29
C ARG A 92 -31.97 17.76 27.34
N LYS A 93 -32.42 16.96 26.36
CA LYS A 93 -33.75 16.36 26.37
C LYS A 93 -33.92 15.35 27.50
N GLU A 94 -32.96 14.46 27.72
CA GLU A 94 -33.00 13.52 28.84
C GLU A 94 -32.97 14.21 30.21
N GLN A 95 -32.20 15.29 30.37
CA GLN A 95 -32.20 16.07 31.61
C GLN A 95 -33.53 16.78 31.85
N GLN A 96 -34.18 17.30 30.80
CA GLN A 96 -35.53 17.89 30.91
C GLN A 96 -36.59 16.85 31.28
N GLU A 97 -36.53 15.64 30.73
CA GLU A 97 -37.45 14.56 31.07
C GLU A 97 -37.27 14.07 32.51
N ARG A 98 -36.03 13.96 32.99
CA ARG A 98 -35.73 13.61 34.40
C ARG A 98 -36.18 14.70 35.39
N GLN A 99 -36.16 15.98 35.00
CA GLN A 99 -36.67 17.07 35.81
C GLN A 99 -38.22 17.12 35.83
N GLN A 100 -38.89 16.78 34.73
CA GLN A 100 -40.35 16.68 34.68
C GLN A 100 -40.90 15.50 35.51
N GLN A 101 -40.15 14.39 35.61
CA GLN A 101 -40.55 13.25 36.43
C GLN A 101 -40.33 13.46 37.94
N ARG A 102 -39.43 14.36 38.36
CA ARG A 102 -39.19 14.71 39.78
C ARG A 102 -40.25 15.65 40.38
N GLY A 103 -41.22 16.13 39.61
CA GLY A 103 -42.23 17.13 40.03
C GLY A 103 -43.58 16.60 40.53
N LYS A 104 -43.81 15.27 40.65
CA LYS A 104 -45.08 14.73 41.15
C LYS A 104 -44.98 14.30 42.63
N GLY A 105 -45.19 15.27 43.52
CA GLY A 105 -45.42 15.00 44.94
C GLY A 105 -46.81 14.39 45.18
N ARG A 106 -46.88 13.40 46.08
CA ARG A 106 -48.14 12.93 46.69
C ARG A 106 -48.17 13.36 48.17
N PRO A 107 -49.29 13.90 48.68
CA PRO A 107 -49.39 14.34 50.07
C PRO A 107 -49.90 13.25 51.03
N ALA A 108 -49.30 13.30 52.23
CA ALA A 108 -49.80 13.08 53.60
C ALA A 108 -50.56 11.79 54.02
N GLN A 109 -49.87 11.07 54.93
CA GLN A 109 -50.26 10.68 56.31
C GLN A 109 -51.67 10.15 56.59
N GLN A 110 -51.72 8.87 56.99
CA GLN A 110 -52.24 8.40 58.30
C GLN A 110 -52.13 6.86 58.37
N GLN A 111 -51.06 6.33 59.00
CA GLN A 111 -50.98 4.96 59.56
C GLN A 111 -49.70 4.74 60.40
N GLU A 112 -49.32 5.72 61.21
CA GLU A 112 -48.21 5.61 62.15
C GLU A 112 -48.68 4.89 63.43
N GLU A 113 -48.38 3.60 63.55
CA GLU A 113 -48.04 2.90 64.82
C GLU A 113 -47.97 1.37 64.62
N ALA A 114 -48.63 0.80 63.59
CA ALA A 114 -48.41 -0.59 63.15
C ALA A 114 -47.30 -0.73 62.08
N GLU A 115 -46.98 0.36 61.38
CA GLU A 115 -45.93 0.39 60.34
C GLU A 115 -44.52 0.43 60.93
N GLU A 116 -44.30 1.00 62.12
CA GLU A 116 -42.94 1.23 62.66
C GLU A 116 -42.17 -0.07 62.97
N GLN A 117 -42.88 -1.15 63.35
CA GLN A 117 -42.29 -2.48 63.52
C GLN A 117 -42.03 -3.19 62.18
N ARG A 118 -42.87 -3.02 61.15
CA ARG A 118 -42.60 -3.52 59.79
C ARG A 118 -41.51 -2.73 59.07
N HIS A 119 -41.40 -1.42 59.34
CA HIS A 119 -40.39 -0.53 58.77
C HIS A 119 -38.98 -0.81 59.35
N ARG A 120 -38.88 -1.25 60.62
CA ARG A 120 -37.62 -1.74 61.21
C ARG A 120 -37.14 -3.06 60.60
N SER A 121 -38.05 -4.00 60.30
CA SER A 121 -37.69 -5.27 59.66
C SER A 121 -37.41 -5.17 58.16
N ARG A 122 -38.08 -4.27 57.42
CA ARG A 122 -37.84 -4.03 55.98
C ARG A 122 -36.67 -3.11 55.66
N LYS A 123 -36.23 -2.28 56.62
CA LYS A 123 -35.08 -1.37 56.46
C LYS A 123 -33.83 -2.06 55.90
N PRO A 124 -33.35 -3.19 56.45
CA PRO A 124 -32.18 -3.87 55.91
C PRO A 124 -32.39 -4.45 54.49
N GLU A 125 -33.57 -4.99 54.17
CA GLU A 125 -33.90 -5.49 52.83
C GLU A 125 -33.98 -4.34 51.79
N GLN A 126 -34.65 -3.23 52.12
CA GLN A 126 -34.73 -2.05 51.26
C GLN A 126 -33.37 -1.37 51.08
N GLN A 127 -32.52 -1.39 52.12
CA GLN A 127 -31.17 -0.85 52.05
C GLN A 127 -30.24 -1.74 51.22
N GLN A 128 -30.41 -3.07 51.28
CA GLN A 128 -29.71 -4.01 50.40
C GLN A 128 -30.19 -3.91 48.95
N GLU A 129 -31.50 -3.79 48.69
CA GLU A 129 -32.03 -3.56 47.33
C GLU A 129 -31.56 -2.22 46.75
N GLY A 130 -31.53 -1.16 47.57
CA GLY A 130 -30.98 0.14 47.19
C GLY A 130 -29.51 0.06 46.81
N GLN A 131 -28.69 -0.58 47.66
CA GLN A 131 -27.28 -0.85 47.37
C GLN A 131 -27.11 -1.72 46.11
N HIS A 132 -27.95 -2.73 45.90
CA HIS A 132 -27.86 -3.57 44.72
C HIS A 132 -28.21 -2.81 43.43
N ARG A 133 -29.22 -1.93 43.46
CA ARG A 133 -29.58 -1.05 42.33
C ARG A 133 -28.49 -0.03 42.03
N GLU A 134 -27.87 0.56 43.05
CA GLU A 134 -26.72 1.47 42.87
C GLU A 134 -25.54 0.73 42.25
N LEU A 135 -25.23 -0.49 42.70
CA LEU A 135 -24.17 -1.32 42.14
C LEU A 135 -24.45 -1.70 40.68
N GLN A 136 -25.71 -2.04 40.34
CA GLN A 136 -26.12 -2.30 38.97
C GLN A 136 -26.00 -1.06 38.07
N GLN A 137 -26.39 0.12 38.56
CA GLN A 137 -26.21 1.38 37.83
C GLN A 137 -24.73 1.70 37.59
N GLN A 138 -23.87 1.51 38.59
CA GLN A 138 -22.43 1.70 38.45
C GLN A 138 -21.83 0.77 37.39
N GLN A 139 -22.19 -0.52 37.41
CA GLN A 139 -21.74 -1.48 36.41
C GLN A 139 -22.21 -1.11 35.00
N GLN A 140 -23.44 -0.62 34.86
CA GLN A 140 -23.99 -0.21 33.57
C GLN A 140 -23.27 1.03 33.02
N GLN A 141 -22.99 2.03 33.87
CA GLN A 141 -22.22 3.22 33.49
C GLN A 141 -20.79 2.86 33.09
N GLU A 142 -20.13 1.96 33.83
CA GLU A 142 -18.78 1.52 33.52
C GLU A 142 -18.71 0.76 32.19
N GLN A 143 -19.70 -0.10 31.90
CA GLN A 143 -19.81 -0.77 30.61
C GLN A 143 -20.00 0.21 29.46
N GLU A 144 -20.83 1.24 29.64
CA GLU A 144 -21.07 2.26 28.64
C GLU A 144 -19.82 3.10 28.37
N GLN A 145 -19.10 3.49 29.41
CA GLN A 145 -17.83 4.19 29.30
C GLN A 145 -16.79 3.34 28.53
N ARG A 146 -16.65 2.06 28.85
CA ARG A 146 -15.76 1.13 28.12
C ARG A 146 -16.14 1.01 26.64
N ARG A 147 -17.44 1.02 26.31
CA ARG A 147 -17.91 1.01 24.92
C ARG A 147 -17.56 2.30 24.19
N GLN A 148 -17.72 3.46 24.83
CA GLN A 148 -17.35 4.75 24.24
C GLN A 148 -15.83 4.86 24.01
N GLU A 149 -15.02 4.42 24.98
CA GLU A 149 -13.57 4.38 24.85
C GLU A 149 -13.11 3.43 23.73
N ALA A 150 -13.73 2.24 23.65
CA ALA A 150 -13.47 1.28 22.57
C ALA A 150 -13.86 1.86 21.19
N SER A 151 -15.02 2.52 21.09
CA SER A 151 -15.48 3.19 19.88
C SER A 151 -14.53 4.31 19.46
N GLY A 152 -14.15 5.19 20.38
CA GLY A 152 -13.20 6.27 20.12
C GLY A 152 -11.82 5.75 19.69
N THR A 153 -11.34 4.67 20.31
CA THR A 153 -10.09 4.00 19.92
C THR A 153 -10.19 3.41 18.52
N SER A 154 -11.32 2.76 18.19
CA SER A 154 -11.55 2.19 16.85
C SER A 154 -11.59 3.26 15.76
N LEU A 155 -12.25 4.40 16.02
CA LEU A 155 -12.32 5.51 15.09
C LEU A 155 -10.93 6.14 14.84
N ARG A 156 -10.14 6.32 15.90
CA ARG A 156 -8.76 6.81 15.78
C ARG A 156 -7.91 5.86 14.93
N ARG A 157 -8.06 4.56 15.13
CA ARG A 157 -7.38 3.53 14.34
C ARG A 157 -7.79 3.60 12.87
N LEU A 158 -9.08 3.67 12.56
CA LEU A 158 -9.57 3.77 11.18
C LEU A 158 -9.06 5.05 10.47
N LYS A 159 -9.04 6.18 11.18
CA LYS A 159 -8.47 7.43 10.65
C LYS A 159 -6.96 7.29 10.37
N ALA A 160 -6.21 6.68 11.28
CA ALA A 160 -4.78 6.43 11.08
C ALA A 160 -4.51 5.47 9.91
N GLU A 161 -5.28 4.39 9.79
CA GLU A 161 -5.19 3.45 8.67
C GLU A 161 -5.49 4.13 7.32
N ARG A 162 -6.49 5.02 7.28
CA ARG A 162 -6.81 5.80 6.07
C ARG A 162 -5.67 6.74 5.67
N VAL A 163 -5.06 7.44 6.64
CA VAL A 163 -3.88 8.29 6.40
C VAL A 163 -2.74 7.46 5.82
N THR A 164 -2.45 6.28 6.39
CA THR A 164 -1.39 5.40 5.90
C THR A 164 -1.64 4.94 4.47
N LYS A 165 -2.87 4.52 4.14
CA LYS A 165 -3.25 4.12 2.78
C LYS A 165 -3.12 5.26 1.77
N MET A 166 -3.50 6.47 2.17
CA MET A 166 -3.37 7.66 1.33
C MET A 166 -1.90 8.04 1.09
N CYS A 167 -1.05 7.99 2.13
CA CYS A 167 0.39 8.18 1.99
C CYS A 167 1.03 7.13 1.08
N GLU A 168 0.60 5.88 1.17
CA GLU A 168 1.08 4.81 0.28
C GLU A 168 0.74 5.11 -1.18
N SER A 169 -0.50 5.54 -1.46
CA SER A 169 -0.89 5.96 -2.80
C SER A 169 -0.16 7.21 -3.28
N PHE A 170 0.14 8.18 -2.41
CA PHE A 170 0.96 9.33 -2.78
C PHE A 170 2.40 8.96 -3.15
N TRP A 171 3.02 8.05 -2.41
CA TRP A 171 4.35 7.54 -2.75
C TRP A 171 4.35 6.88 -4.12
N LYS A 172 3.39 5.99 -4.38
CA LYS A 172 3.25 5.29 -5.67
C LYS A 172 2.99 6.27 -6.80
N LEU A 173 2.06 7.22 -6.61
CA LEU A 173 1.76 8.27 -7.58
C LEU A 173 2.98 9.14 -7.90
N THR A 174 3.79 9.50 -6.89
CA THR A 174 5.02 10.28 -7.10
C THR A 174 6.06 9.47 -7.87
N ALA A 175 6.25 8.20 -7.52
CA ALA A 175 7.20 7.32 -8.18
C ALA A 175 6.81 7.11 -9.66
N TYR A 176 5.63 6.55 -9.93
CA TYR A 176 5.14 6.29 -11.29
C TYR A 176 5.00 7.59 -12.09
N GLY A 177 4.54 8.68 -11.48
CA GLY A 177 4.42 9.98 -12.16
C GLY A 177 5.77 10.55 -12.58
N SER A 178 6.81 10.39 -11.75
CA SER A 178 8.16 10.85 -12.07
C SER A 178 8.80 10.01 -13.19
N MET A 179 8.58 8.69 -13.19
CA MET A 179 9.05 7.77 -14.23
C MET A 179 8.34 8.05 -15.55
N LEU A 180 7.02 8.19 -15.52
CA LEU A 180 6.22 8.54 -16.69
C LEU A 180 6.64 9.89 -17.30
N ALA A 181 6.89 10.90 -16.46
CA ALA A 181 7.37 12.20 -16.95
C ALA A 181 8.73 12.07 -17.67
N LEU A 182 9.63 11.24 -17.12
CA LEU A 182 10.92 10.95 -17.74
C LEU A 182 10.75 10.20 -19.07
N GLU A 183 9.91 9.18 -19.12
CA GLU A 183 9.59 8.42 -20.34
C GLU A 183 9.02 9.32 -21.44
N LEU A 184 8.05 10.16 -21.12
CA LEU A 184 7.47 11.11 -22.07
C LEU A 184 8.52 12.10 -22.58
N SER A 185 9.42 12.59 -21.70
CA SER A 185 10.48 13.50 -22.11
C SER A 185 11.49 12.88 -23.09
N ILE A 186 11.72 11.57 -22.99
CA ILE A 186 12.60 10.80 -23.88
C ILE A 186 11.88 10.45 -25.18
N THR A 187 10.63 10.01 -25.11
CA THR A 187 9.92 9.36 -26.21
C THR A 187 9.21 10.33 -27.15
N LEU A 188 8.58 11.40 -26.63
CA LEU A 188 7.79 12.32 -27.45
C LEU A 188 8.59 13.01 -28.57
N PRO A 189 9.86 13.44 -28.37
CA PRO A 189 10.66 14.05 -29.43
C PRO A 189 11.12 13.06 -30.51
N GLU A 190 11.05 11.76 -30.24
CA GLU A 190 11.71 10.75 -31.04
C GLU A 190 10.80 10.20 -32.16
N PRO A 191 11.28 10.11 -33.42
CA PRO A 191 10.46 9.64 -34.54
C PRO A 191 9.96 8.19 -34.39
N TRP A 192 10.75 7.33 -33.76
CA TRP A 192 10.42 5.91 -33.57
C TRP A 192 9.21 5.71 -32.66
N PHE A 193 8.86 6.69 -31.82
CA PHE A 193 7.68 6.63 -30.97
C PHE A 193 6.38 6.58 -31.80
N TRP A 194 6.34 7.38 -32.87
CA TRP A 194 5.15 7.58 -33.70
C TRP A 194 5.03 6.57 -34.85
N ARG A 195 6.04 5.72 -35.07
CA ARG A 195 6.13 4.81 -36.21
C ARG A 195 6.33 3.36 -35.74
N PRO A 196 5.24 2.59 -35.62
CA PRO A 196 5.33 1.16 -35.31
C PRO A 196 6.18 0.45 -36.38
N GLY A 197 7.34 -0.08 -35.97
CA GLY A 197 8.32 -0.73 -36.84
C GLY A 197 9.74 -0.16 -36.73
N ASP A 198 9.87 1.11 -36.35
CA ASP A 198 11.17 1.79 -36.24
C ASP A 198 11.92 1.45 -34.93
N TYR A 199 11.31 0.66 -34.05
CA TYR A 199 11.87 0.28 -32.75
C TYR A 199 13.17 -0.52 -32.87
N TRP A 200 13.28 -1.33 -33.93
CA TRP A 200 14.39 -2.27 -34.17
C TRP A 200 15.42 -1.71 -35.15
N VAL A 201 15.13 -0.58 -35.81
CA VAL A 201 15.99 0.01 -36.84
C VAL A 201 17.28 0.53 -36.21
N GLY A 202 18.41 0.08 -36.73
CA GLY A 202 19.74 0.44 -36.25
C GLY A 202 20.24 -0.38 -35.06
N TRP A 203 19.45 -1.32 -34.54
CA TRP A 203 19.92 -2.29 -33.55
C TRP A 203 20.97 -3.23 -34.19
N PRO A 204 22.06 -3.60 -33.49
CA PRO A 204 22.41 -3.30 -32.09
C PRO A 204 23.19 -2.00 -31.86
N GLN A 205 23.48 -1.22 -32.90
CA GLN A 205 24.40 -0.07 -32.85
C GLN A 205 23.70 1.25 -32.47
N LEU A 206 22.67 1.17 -31.63
CA LEU A 206 21.91 2.34 -31.19
C LEU A 206 22.75 3.18 -30.21
N PRO A 207 22.86 4.52 -30.41
CA PRO A 207 23.54 5.37 -29.44
C PRO A 207 22.76 5.38 -28.13
N GLU A 208 23.44 5.08 -27.02
CA GLU A 208 22.84 5.11 -25.71
C GLU A 208 22.63 6.56 -25.24
N LEU A 209 21.37 6.99 -25.16
CA LEU A 209 21.02 8.28 -24.60
C LEU A 209 21.22 8.25 -23.07
N PRO A 210 21.96 9.21 -22.47
CA PRO A 210 22.17 9.23 -21.02
C PRO A 210 20.86 9.22 -20.21
N LEU A 211 19.82 9.86 -20.73
CA LEU A 211 18.50 9.91 -20.09
C LEU A 211 17.77 8.56 -20.16
N MET A 212 17.93 7.82 -21.26
CA MET A 212 17.42 6.45 -21.41
C MET A 212 18.12 5.51 -20.43
N ARG A 213 19.44 5.67 -20.26
CA ARG A 213 20.18 4.92 -19.25
C ARG A 213 19.67 5.22 -17.84
N LEU A 214 19.52 6.50 -17.49
CA LEU A 214 18.97 6.90 -16.19
C LEU A 214 17.59 6.30 -15.95
N LEU A 215 16.70 6.34 -16.95
CA LEU A 215 15.36 5.74 -16.88
C LEU A 215 15.44 4.25 -16.53
N PHE A 216 16.21 3.46 -17.29
CA PHE A 216 16.31 2.02 -17.07
C PHE A 216 16.90 1.66 -15.71
N LEU A 217 17.94 2.38 -15.28
CA LEU A 217 18.53 2.17 -13.95
C LEU A 217 17.55 2.56 -12.84
N ALA A 218 16.83 3.67 -12.98
CA ALA A 218 15.84 4.10 -12.00
C ALA A 218 14.67 3.11 -11.90
N GLN A 219 14.11 2.66 -13.04
CA GLN A 219 13.03 1.68 -13.06
C GLN A 219 13.48 0.36 -12.45
N LEU A 220 14.65 -0.14 -12.86
CA LEU A 220 15.19 -1.39 -12.33
C LEU A 220 15.42 -1.30 -10.82
N SER A 221 15.96 -0.18 -10.34
CA SER A 221 16.17 0.07 -8.90
C SER A 221 14.86 0.06 -8.12
N TYR A 222 13.83 0.71 -8.66
CA TYR A 222 12.51 0.74 -8.04
C TYR A 222 11.89 -0.65 -7.96
N TYR A 223 11.91 -1.40 -9.06
CA TYR A 223 11.35 -2.75 -9.08
C TYR A 223 12.14 -3.73 -8.20
N VAL A 224 13.48 -3.63 -8.15
CA VAL A 224 14.30 -4.42 -7.22
C VAL A 224 13.96 -4.08 -5.77
N SER A 225 13.93 -2.79 -5.42
CA SER A 225 13.61 -2.32 -4.06
C SER A 225 12.22 -2.79 -3.61
N THR A 226 11.21 -2.65 -4.48
CA THR A 226 9.84 -3.08 -4.19
C THR A 226 9.69 -4.60 -4.14
N THR A 227 10.42 -5.35 -4.96
CA THR A 227 10.47 -6.83 -4.90
C THR A 227 10.96 -7.30 -3.53
N PHE A 228 12.05 -6.73 -3.03
CA PHE A 228 12.56 -7.08 -1.69
C PHE A 228 11.61 -6.63 -0.58
N THR A 229 11.01 -5.44 -0.72
CA THR A 229 10.04 -4.93 0.25
C THR A 229 8.82 -5.86 0.34
N LEU A 230 8.27 -6.27 -0.80
CA LEU A 230 7.15 -7.21 -0.89
C LEU A 230 7.51 -8.57 -0.30
N ALA A 231 8.72 -9.08 -0.58
CA ALA A 231 9.16 -10.39 -0.10
C ALA A 231 9.38 -10.45 1.42
N LEU A 232 9.85 -9.37 2.04
CA LEU A 232 10.34 -9.39 3.43
C LEU A 232 9.45 -8.64 4.43
N TRP A 233 8.72 -7.61 3.99
CA TRP A 233 7.99 -6.71 4.89
C TRP A 233 6.48 -6.60 4.63
N GLU A 234 5.98 -7.00 3.46
CA GLU A 234 4.54 -6.94 3.19
C GLU A 234 3.80 -8.19 3.68
N VAL A 235 2.62 -7.96 4.26
CA VAL A 235 1.74 -9.05 4.69
C VAL A 235 1.16 -9.73 3.45
N PRO A 236 1.24 -11.07 3.33
CA PRO A 236 0.76 -11.78 2.15
C PRO A 236 -0.76 -11.60 2.02
N ARG A 237 -1.15 -10.96 0.92
CA ARG A 237 -2.52 -10.82 0.44
C ARG A 237 -2.89 -11.99 -0.47
N SER A 238 -4.17 -12.15 -0.77
CA SER A 238 -4.68 -13.25 -1.62
C SER A 238 -4.03 -13.32 -3.01
N ASP A 239 -3.52 -12.21 -3.53
CA ASP A 239 -2.82 -12.12 -4.82
C ASP A 239 -1.30 -12.00 -4.68
N TYR A 240 -0.74 -12.31 -3.51
CA TYR A 240 0.68 -12.16 -3.20
C TYR A 240 1.59 -12.84 -4.21
N TRP A 241 1.37 -14.13 -4.49
CA TRP A 241 2.23 -14.89 -5.40
C TRP A 241 2.17 -14.38 -6.84
N VAL A 242 0.99 -13.98 -7.31
CA VAL A 242 0.82 -13.39 -8.64
C VAL A 242 1.59 -12.08 -8.74
N MET A 243 1.48 -11.21 -7.73
CA MET A 243 2.22 -9.96 -7.68
C MET A 243 3.74 -10.19 -7.59
N GLN A 244 4.18 -11.12 -6.74
CA GLN A 244 5.60 -11.41 -6.57
C GLN A 244 6.22 -11.96 -7.86
N THR A 245 5.54 -12.88 -8.56
CA THR A 245 5.98 -13.39 -9.86
C THR A 245 6.01 -12.28 -10.90
N HIS A 246 5.00 -11.39 -10.93
CA HIS A 246 5.01 -10.23 -11.83
C HIS A 246 6.25 -9.36 -11.60
N HIS A 247 6.56 -9.00 -10.35
CA HIS A 247 7.75 -8.21 -10.02
C HIS A 247 9.06 -8.89 -10.45
N CYS A 248 9.18 -10.21 -10.25
CA CYS A 248 10.32 -10.96 -10.76
C CYS A 248 10.42 -10.90 -12.30
N CYS A 249 9.30 -11.10 -13.00
CA CYS A 249 9.25 -11.01 -14.46
C CYS A 249 9.62 -9.61 -14.97
N THR A 250 9.12 -8.54 -14.33
CA THR A 250 9.43 -7.16 -14.74
C THR A 250 10.89 -6.80 -14.50
N VAL A 251 11.49 -7.20 -13.37
CA VAL A 251 12.93 -7.02 -13.12
C VAL A 251 13.76 -7.68 -14.21
N VAL A 252 13.44 -8.93 -14.56
CA VAL A 252 14.15 -9.66 -15.63
C VAL A 252 13.95 -8.99 -16.98
N LEU A 253 12.73 -8.55 -17.32
CA LEU A 253 12.43 -7.86 -18.56
C LEU A 253 13.19 -6.53 -18.69
N ILE A 254 13.22 -5.70 -17.65
CA ILE A 254 13.92 -4.41 -17.66
C ILE A 254 15.42 -4.63 -17.84
N ALA A 255 16.02 -5.53 -17.03
CA ALA A 255 17.44 -5.83 -17.12
C ALA A 255 17.82 -6.42 -18.49
N TYR A 256 17.02 -7.34 -19.01
CA TYR A 256 17.26 -7.97 -20.29
C TYR A 256 17.14 -6.98 -21.46
N ASN A 257 16.14 -6.09 -21.44
CA ASN A 257 16.00 -5.03 -22.44
C ASN A 257 17.19 -4.07 -22.45
N TYR A 258 17.70 -3.73 -21.27
CA TYR A 258 18.87 -2.85 -21.15
C TYR A 258 20.14 -3.53 -21.69
N ILE A 259 20.45 -4.75 -21.23
CA ILE A 259 21.67 -5.49 -21.63
C ILE A 259 21.65 -5.85 -23.11
N SER A 260 20.47 -6.14 -23.67
CA SER A 260 20.31 -6.50 -25.08
C SER A 260 20.19 -5.29 -26.00
N GLY A 261 20.20 -4.05 -25.48
CA GLY A 261 20.06 -2.83 -26.29
C GLY A 261 18.66 -2.60 -26.88
N TYR A 262 17.62 -3.22 -26.32
CA TYR A 262 16.22 -3.04 -26.74
C TYR A 262 15.55 -1.84 -26.05
N GLN A 263 16.32 -0.79 -25.75
CA GLN A 263 15.86 0.27 -24.85
C GLN A 263 14.65 1.04 -25.38
N ARG A 264 14.58 1.30 -26.70
CA ARG A 264 13.40 1.96 -27.33
C ARG A 264 12.12 1.17 -27.08
N TRP A 265 12.15 -0.14 -27.34
CA TRP A 265 11.01 -1.02 -27.16
C TRP A 265 10.68 -1.24 -25.67
N GLY A 266 11.70 -1.44 -24.84
CA GLY A 266 11.53 -1.58 -23.38
C GLY A 266 10.94 -0.33 -22.72
N CYS A 267 11.31 0.87 -23.18
CA CYS A 267 10.73 2.13 -22.72
C CYS A 267 9.23 2.22 -22.99
N LEU A 268 8.75 1.74 -24.15
CA LEU A 268 7.32 1.69 -24.44
C LEU A 268 6.55 0.72 -23.54
N ILE A 269 7.17 -0.40 -23.17
CA ILE A 269 6.57 -1.31 -22.19
C ILE A 269 6.37 -0.56 -20.88
N MET A 270 7.43 0.03 -20.33
CA MET A 270 7.37 0.72 -19.03
C MET A 270 6.31 1.83 -19.06
N MET A 271 6.29 2.64 -20.12
CA MET A 271 5.32 3.73 -20.29
C MET A 271 3.86 3.28 -20.35
N LEU A 272 3.52 2.20 -21.07
CA LEU A 272 2.14 1.67 -21.08
C LEU A 272 1.67 1.23 -19.68
N HIS A 273 2.60 0.73 -18.85
CA HIS A 273 2.29 0.30 -17.50
C HIS A 273 2.15 1.50 -16.57
N ASP A 274 3.10 2.43 -16.60
CA ASP A 274 3.16 3.58 -15.70
C ASP A 274 1.98 4.55 -15.94
N ILE A 275 1.50 4.74 -17.18
CA ILE A 275 0.28 5.52 -17.46
C ILE A 275 -0.92 4.98 -16.66
N ASN A 276 -1.13 3.67 -16.67
CA ASN A 276 -2.25 3.07 -15.95
C ASN A 276 -2.10 3.19 -14.44
N ASP A 277 -0.89 3.00 -13.92
CA ASP A 277 -0.64 3.01 -12.48
C ASP A 277 -0.78 4.42 -11.90
N VAL A 278 -0.40 5.46 -12.65
CA VAL A 278 -0.67 6.86 -12.29
C VAL A 278 -2.17 7.13 -12.16
N ILE A 279 -2.98 6.73 -13.15
CA ILE A 279 -4.44 6.95 -13.13
C ILE A 279 -5.07 6.16 -11.95
N MET A 280 -4.63 4.92 -11.72
CA MET A 280 -5.10 4.08 -10.61
C MET A 280 -4.83 4.73 -9.24
N GLU A 281 -3.58 5.16 -9.00
CA GLU A 281 -3.21 5.75 -7.70
C GLU A 281 -3.87 7.12 -7.49
N LEU A 282 -4.10 7.88 -8.57
CA LEU A 282 -4.91 9.10 -8.50
C LEU A 282 -6.36 8.80 -8.08
N ALA A 283 -7.00 7.78 -8.67
CA ALA A 283 -8.35 7.37 -8.29
C ALA A 283 -8.44 6.97 -6.80
N LYS A 284 -7.44 6.24 -6.29
CA LYS A 284 -7.35 5.89 -4.85
C LYS A 284 -7.23 7.12 -3.97
N CYS A 285 -6.33 8.05 -4.32
CA CYS A 285 -6.16 9.31 -3.58
C CYS A 285 -7.46 10.11 -3.50
N LEU A 286 -8.19 10.24 -4.63
CA LEU A 286 -9.48 10.92 -4.68
C LEU A 286 -10.54 10.20 -3.85
N ASN A 287 -10.56 8.87 -3.88
CA ASN A 287 -11.48 8.07 -3.07
C ASN A 287 -11.21 8.23 -1.57
N TYR A 288 -9.94 8.23 -1.15
CA TYR A 288 -9.57 8.46 0.25
C TYR A 288 -9.93 9.87 0.72
N ALA A 289 -9.84 10.86 -0.17
CA ALA A 289 -10.25 12.24 0.08
C ALA A 289 -11.78 12.46 0.08
N GLU A 290 -12.59 11.39 -0.04
CA GLU A 290 -14.06 11.44 -0.07
C GLU A 290 -14.62 12.25 -1.26
N LEU A 291 -13.82 12.44 -2.31
CA LEU A 291 -14.24 13.09 -3.57
C LEU A 291 -14.85 12.06 -4.52
N HIS A 292 -15.97 11.46 -4.12
CA HIS A 292 -16.55 10.28 -4.77
C HIS A 292 -16.82 10.45 -6.27
N THR A 293 -17.35 11.59 -6.72
CA THR A 293 -17.62 11.83 -8.16
C THR A 293 -16.32 11.84 -8.98
N ALA A 294 -15.28 12.51 -8.49
CA ALA A 294 -13.99 12.57 -9.15
C ALA A 294 -13.30 11.19 -9.11
N ALA A 295 -13.39 10.49 -7.98
CA ALA A 295 -12.85 9.15 -7.80
C ALA A 295 -13.48 8.15 -8.79
N ASN A 296 -14.81 8.13 -8.90
CA ASN A 296 -15.54 7.25 -9.82
C ASN A 296 -15.23 7.57 -11.28
N THR A 297 -15.14 8.86 -11.64
CA THR A 297 -14.76 9.29 -13.00
C THR A 297 -13.35 8.83 -13.35
N THR A 298 -12.40 9.02 -12.44
CA THR A 298 -11.00 8.62 -12.64
C THR A 298 -10.86 7.10 -12.64
N PHE A 299 -11.66 6.39 -11.84
CA PHE A 299 -11.73 4.93 -11.87
C PHE A 299 -12.25 4.43 -13.23
N GLY A 300 -13.30 5.04 -13.79
CA GLY A 300 -13.77 4.72 -15.13
C GLY A 300 -12.70 4.95 -16.21
N LEU A 301 -11.94 6.05 -16.11
CA LEU A 301 -10.79 6.31 -16.97
C LEU A 301 -9.71 5.24 -16.82
N PHE A 302 -9.42 4.80 -15.59
CA PHE A 302 -8.49 3.70 -15.32
C PHE A 302 -8.94 2.39 -15.98
N VAL A 303 -10.22 2.03 -15.91
CA VAL A 303 -10.74 0.81 -16.57
C VAL A 303 -10.55 0.89 -18.09
N GLY A 304 -10.89 2.04 -18.69
CA GLY A 304 -10.71 2.26 -20.13
C GLY A 304 -9.23 2.22 -20.55
N ALA A 305 -8.36 2.88 -19.79
CA ALA A 305 -6.91 2.86 -20.02
C ALA A 305 -6.32 1.45 -19.88
N TRP A 306 -6.79 0.65 -18.92
CA TRP A 306 -6.34 -0.73 -18.76
C TRP A 306 -6.67 -1.58 -19.99
N ALA A 307 -7.92 -1.49 -20.46
CA ALA A 307 -8.35 -2.19 -21.66
C ALA A 307 -7.56 -1.74 -22.91
N GLY A 308 -7.44 -0.43 -23.12
CA GLY A 308 -6.75 0.12 -24.28
C GLY A 308 -5.24 -0.15 -24.30
N LEU A 309 -4.56 0.06 -23.17
CA LEU A 309 -3.11 -0.02 -23.10
C LEU A 309 -2.60 -1.43 -22.82
N ARG A 310 -3.18 -2.15 -21.84
CA ARG A 310 -2.67 -3.46 -21.39
C ARG A 310 -3.32 -4.65 -22.09
N LEU A 311 -4.56 -4.55 -22.54
CA LEU A 311 -5.24 -5.64 -23.25
C LEU A 311 -5.22 -5.49 -24.78
N TYR A 312 -5.18 -4.27 -25.30
CA TYR A 312 -5.07 -4.04 -26.74
C TYR A 312 -3.66 -3.66 -27.18
N ALA A 313 -3.12 -2.50 -26.76
CA ALA A 313 -1.84 -2.01 -27.27
C ALA A 313 -0.67 -2.94 -26.91
N PHE A 314 -0.62 -3.46 -25.69
CA PHE A 314 0.45 -4.37 -25.26
C PHE A 314 0.58 -5.62 -26.15
N PRO A 315 -0.47 -6.45 -26.38
CA PRO A 315 -0.34 -7.57 -27.30
C PRO A 315 -0.29 -7.16 -28.78
N ALA A 316 -1.14 -6.22 -29.22
CA ALA A 316 -1.29 -5.90 -30.64
C ALA A 316 -0.12 -5.11 -31.22
N VAL A 317 0.57 -4.30 -30.40
CA VAL A 317 1.72 -3.49 -30.80
C VAL A 317 3.01 -4.10 -30.27
N LEU A 318 3.16 -4.31 -28.96
CA LEU A 318 4.46 -4.64 -28.38
C LEU A 318 4.86 -6.11 -28.55
N ILE A 319 3.94 -7.05 -28.26
CA ILE A 319 4.19 -8.48 -28.48
C ILE A 319 4.29 -8.79 -29.98
N LYS A 320 3.39 -8.24 -30.80
CA LYS A 320 3.49 -8.35 -32.26
C LYS A 320 4.84 -7.82 -32.79
N SER A 321 5.28 -6.67 -32.30
CA SER A 321 6.54 -6.05 -32.71
C SER A 321 7.74 -6.92 -32.38
N THR A 322 7.77 -7.54 -31.20
CA THR A 322 8.84 -8.48 -30.84
C THR A 322 8.74 -9.77 -31.66
N LEU A 323 7.57 -10.36 -31.84
CA LEU A 323 7.42 -11.62 -32.58
C LEU A 323 7.67 -11.51 -34.09
N TYR A 324 7.18 -10.44 -34.72
CA TYR A 324 7.17 -10.30 -36.18
C TYR A 324 8.06 -9.18 -36.68
N ASP A 325 7.90 -7.96 -36.15
CA ASP A 325 8.60 -6.80 -36.71
C ASP A 325 10.11 -6.88 -36.46
N SER A 326 10.54 -7.40 -35.31
CA SER A 326 11.97 -7.59 -35.01
C SER A 326 12.65 -8.52 -36.02
N VAL A 327 12.05 -9.67 -36.31
CA VAL A 327 12.59 -10.68 -37.24
C VAL A 327 12.54 -10.13 -38.68
N ARG A 328 11.47 -9.39 -39.02
CA ARG A 328 11.32 -8.77 -40.34
C ARG A 328 12.36 -7.68 -40.60
N VAL A 329 12.61 -6.80 -39.62
CA VAL A 329 13.53 -5.66 -39.76
C VAL A 329 14.99 -6.13 -39.70
N LEU A 330 15.31 -7.09 -38.83
CA LEU A 330 16.68 -7.57 -38.64
C LEU A 330 17.06 -8.66 -39.65
N GLY A 331 16.09 -9.37 -40.24
CA GLY A 331 16.32 -10.47 -41.16
C GLY A 331 16.73 -11.79 -40.49
N TYR A 332 16.79 -11.83 -39.16
CA TYR A 332 17.09 -13.02 -38.36
C TYR A 332 16.40 -12.92 -37.00
N THR A 333 16.29 -14.06 -36.30
CA THR A 333 15.72 -14.10 -34.95
C THR A 333 16.71 -13.54 -33.94
N PRO A 334 16.36 -12.49 -33.18
CA PRO A 334 17.22 -11.94 -32.13
C PRO A 334 17.62 -12.98 -31.07
N PRO A 335 18.79 -12.85 -30.42
CA PRO A 335 19.19 -13.74 -29.34
C PRO A 335 18.13 -13.78 -28.22
N HIS A 336 17.88 -14.96 -27.64
CA HIS A 336 16.93 -15.18 -26.54
C HIS A 336 15.48 -14.70 -26.79
N HIS A 337 15.06 -14.60 -28.06
CA HIS A 337 13.70 -14.22 -28.47
C HIS A 337 12.59 -15.01 -27.78
N GLY A 338 12.78 -16.31 -27.54
CA GLY A 338 11.80 -17.14 -26.83
C GLY A 338 11.61 -16.76 -25.36
N LEU A 339 12.70 -16.42 -24.64
CA LEU A 339 12.62 -16.01 -23.23
C LEU A 339 11.87 -14.68 -23.10
N LEU A 340 12.22 -13.70 -23.95
CA LEU A 340 11.58 -12.38 -23.95
C LEU A 340 10.07 -12.51 -24.20
N ASN A 341 9.68 -13.18 -25.28
CA ASN A 341 8.27 -13.35 -25.61
C ASN A 341 7.52 -14.21 -24.58
N GLY A 342 8.17 -15.21 -24.00
CA GLY A 342 7.60 -16.00 -22.89
C GLY A 342 7.26 -15.13 -21.68
N LEU A 343 8.19 -14.25 -21.26
CA LEU A 343 7.96 -13.31 -20.15
C LEU A 343 6.85 -12.31 -20.46
N LEU A 344 6.76 -11.80 -21.70
CA LEU A 344 5.66 -10.92 -22.12
C LEU A 344 4.30 -11.62 -22.10
N CYS A 345 4.24 -12.88 -22.55
CA CYS A 345 3.02 -13.67 -22.50
C CYS A 345 2.56 -13.91 -21.07
N VAL A 346 3.47 -14.21 -20.14
CA VAL A 346 3.17 -14.30 -18.70
C VAL A 346 2.59 -12.99 -18.19
N LEU A 347 3.20 -11.84 -18.55
CA LEU A 347 2.69 -10.52 -18.18
C LEU A 347 1.28 -10.27 -18.74
N CYS A 348 1.05 -10.65 -19.99
CA CYS A 348 -0.26 -10.53 -20.63
C CYS A 348 -1.34 -11.38 -19.91
N CYS A 349 -1.00 -12.59 -19.49
CA CYS A 349 -1.91 -13.43 -18.69
C CYS A 349 -2.29 -12.74 -17.37
N PHE A 350 -1.32 -12.11 -16.69
CA PHE A 350 -1.60 -11.33 -15.48
C PHE A 350 -2.47 -10.10 -15.76
N HIS A 351 -2.30 -9.43 -16.91
CA HIS A 351 -3.18 -8.32 -17.30
C HIS A 351 -4.64 -8.75 -17.46
N VAL A 352 -4.88 -9.91 -18.07
CA VAL A 352 -6.24 -10.47 -18.22
C VAL A 352 -6.80 -10.85 -16.84
N TYR A 353 -6.01 -11.51 -16.00
CA TYR A 353 -6.41 -11.88 -14.64
C TYR A 353 -6.83 -10.66 -13.80
N TRP A 354 -6.00 -9.62 -13.74
CA TRP A 354 -6.31 -8.41 -12.98
C TRP A 354 -7.45 -7.61 -13.60
N PHE A 355 -7.60 -7.61 -14.93
CA PHE A 355 -8.76 -6.99 -15.56
C PHE A 355 -10.08 -7.62 -15.09
N GLY A 356 -10.11 -8.95 -14.96
CA GLY A 356 -11.27 -9.63 -14.38
C GLY A 356 -11.59 -9.16 -12.95
N LEU A 357 -10.57 -8.91 -12.12
CA LEU A 357 -10.75 -8.36 -10.78
C LEU A 357 -11.24 -6.90 -10.82
N ILE A 358 -10.69 -6.09 -11.73
CA ILE A 358 -11.10 -4.69 -11.91
C ILE A 358 -12.57 -4.60 -12.33
N LEU A 359 -13.00 -5.43 -13.29
CA LEU A 359 -14.39 -5.51 -13.72
C LEU A 359 -15.31 -5.97 -12.59
N ARG A 360 -14.87 -6.90 -11.75
CA ARG A 360 -15.63 -7.33 -10.58
C ARG A 360 -15.87 -6.18 -9.62
N VAL A 361 -14.86 -5.35 -9.35
CA VAL A 361 -15.01 -4.15 -8.52
C VAL A 361 -15.94 -3.14 -9.20
N ALA A 362 -15.78 -2.91 -10.50
CA ALA A 362 -16.64 -2.00 -11.25
C ALA A 362 -18.11 -2.43 -11.30
N TRP A 363 -18.39 -3.73 -11.27
CA TRP A 363 -19.75 -4.28 -11.23
C TRP A 363 -20.39 -4.19 -9.84
N MET A 364 -19.59 -4.21 -8.77
CA MET A 364 -20.07 -4.12 -7.39
C MET A 364 -20.21 -2.66 -6.90
N ALA A 365 -19.64 -1.71 -7.62
CA ALA A 365 -19.75 -0.27 -7.38
C ALA A 365 -21.03 0.29 -8.01
#